data_AF-A0A2X0IJ28-F1
#
_entry.id   AF-A0A2X0IJ28-F1
#
_cell.length_a   1.000
_cell.length_b   1.000
_cell.length_c   1.000
_cell.angle_alpha   90.00
_cell.angle_beta   90.00
_cell.angle_gamma   90.00
#
_symmetry.space_group_name_H-M   'P 1'
#
loop_
_entity.id
_entity.type
_entity.pdbx_description
1 polymer ?
#
loop_
_entity_poly.entity_id
_entity_poly.type
_entity_poly.pdbx_seq_one_letter_code
_entity_poly.pdbx_strand_id
1 'polypeptide(L)'
;MGAFHAQLRPPGRLLYYGWNMGDKAKLSISIDEELSATLRAVAAQRQQQISTVVTHALVDYFANEQRRLDGLAAMAEYQHEHGAFTAEERREAAERVDELMGWLPKSGRPSA
;
A
#
# COMPACT_ATOMS: atom_id res chain seq x y z
N MET A 1 21.01 -24.43 16.92
CA MET A 1 21.02 -25.35 18.08
C MET A 1 19.99 -24.83 19.08
N GLY A 2 18.97 -25.62 19.42
CA GLY A 2 17.91 -25.33 20.40
C GLY A 2 16.62 -24.75 19.79
N ALA A 3 15.40 -25.20 20.09
CA ALA A 3 14.91 -26.36 20.84
C ALA A 3 13.51 -26.72 20.28
N PHE A 4 13.22 -28.01 20.13
CA PHE A 4 11.93 -28.53 19.67
C PHE A 4 10.96 -28.63 20.85
N HIS A 5 9.80 -27.99 20.76
CA HIS A 5 8.66 -28.30 21.64
C HIS A 5 7.82 -29.40 20.98
N ALA A 6 8.04 -30.65 21.40
CA ALA A 6 7.19 -31.77 21.02
C ALA A 6 6.00 -31.84 21.99
N GLN A 7 4.78 -31.79 21.46
CA GLN A 7 3.59 -32.19 22.21
C GLN A 7 2.97 -33.42 21.53
N LEU A 8 2.97 -34.53 22.25
CA LEU A 8 2.58 -35.87 21.78
C LEU A 8 1.04 -36.03 21.82
N ARG A 9 0.44 -36.44 20.69
CA ARG A 9 -0.87 -37.13 20.63
C ARG A 9 -0.79 -38.31 19.63
N PRO A 10 -1.45 -39.47 19.87
CA PRO A 10 -1.31 -40.68 19.04
C PRO A 10 -2.51 -40.89 18.06
N PRO A 11 -2.52 -41.91 17.19
CA PRO A 11 -1.68 -42.05 15.99
C PRO A 11 -2.53 -42.26 14.71
N GLY A 12 -1.95 -42.14 13.51
CA GLY A 12 -2.49 -42.93 12.38
C GLY A 12 -2.53 -42.34 10.98
N ARG A 13 -2.06 -41.12 10.70
CA ARG A 13 -1.75 -40.71 9.32
C ARG A 13 -0.87 -39.47 9.27
N LEU A 14 0.44 -39.67 9.10
CA LEU A 14 1.35 -38.63 8.63
C LEU A 14 1.06 -38.41 7.14
N LEU A 15 0.08 -37.55 6.84
CA LEU A 15 0.06 -36.89 5.55
C LEU A 15 1.06 -35.73 5.65
N TYR A 16 2.30 -35.99 5.25
CA TYR A 16 3.26 -34.95 4.91
C TYR A 16 2.71 -34.18 3.69
N TYR A 17 1.84 -33.18 3.92
CA TYR A 17 1.47 -32.25 2.87
C TYR A 17 2.50 -31.12 2.81
N GLY A 18 3.52 -31.37 1.99
CA GLY A 18 4.03 -30.37 1.05
C GLY A 18 4.88 -29.26 1.65
N TRP A 19 6.18 -29.52 1.76
CA TRP A 19 7.19 -28.48 1.65
C TRP A 19 7.28 -28.00 0.18
N ASN A 20 7.48 -26.68 -0.01
CA ASN A 20 7.77 -25.94 -1.24
C ASN A 20 6.62 -25.64 -2.25
N MET A 21 5.73 -24.74 -1.86
CA MET A 21 5.48 -23.50 -2.61
C MET A 21 5.67 -22.35 -1.61
N GLY A 22 6.62 -21.43 -1.86
CA GLY A 22 7.15 -20.44 -0.91
C GLY A 22 6.19 -20.00 0.20
N ASP A 23 6.60 -20.22 1.46
CA ASP A 23 5.77 -20.11 2.66
C ASP A 23 4.91 -18.83 2.69
N LYS A 24 3.64 -18.96 2.32
CA LYS A 24 2.67 -17.85 2.42
C LYS A 24 2.09 -17.84 3.83
N ALA A 25 2.33 -16.76 4.57
CA ALA A 25 1.68 -16.54 5.84
C ALA A 25 0.15 -16.36 5.65
N LYS A 26 -0.64 -17.06 6.47
CA LYS A 26 -2.10 -16.87 6.50
C LYS A 26 -2.42 -15.68 7.39
N LEU A 27 -3.10 -14.69 6.84
CA LEU A 27 -3.57 -13.51 7.55
C LEU A 27 -5.09 -13.59 7.74
N SER A 28 -5.55 -13.40 8.98
CA SER A 28 -6.97 -13.24 9.31
C SER A 28 -7.17 -11.84 9.86
N ILE A 29 -8.02 -11.05 9.20
CA ILE A 29 -8.36 -9.68 9.59
C ILE A 29 -9.87 -9.53 9.61
N SER A 30 -10.35 -8.69 10.51
CA SER A 30 -11.71 -8.18 10.51
C SER A 30 -11.73 -6.84 9.78
N ILE A 31 -12.64 -6.70 8.84
CA ILE A 31 -12.92 -5.47 8.10
C ILE A 31 -14.41 -5.18 8.19
N ASP A 32 -14.79 -3.92 8.02
CA ASP A 32 -16.20 -3.55 7.97
C ASP A 32 -16.92 -4.16 6.74
N GLU A 33 -18.25 -4.20 6.82
CA GLU A 33 -19.07 -4.84 5.79
C GLU A 33 -18.96 -4.12 4.44
N GLU A 34 -18.88 -2.80 4.44
CA GLU A 34 -18.80 -1.95 3.25
C GLU A 34 -17.52 -2.22 2.45
N LEU A 35 -16.38 -2.28 3.15
CA LEU A 35 -15.10 -2.63 2.56
C LEU A 35 -15.08 -4.09 2.07
N SER A 36 -15.72 -5.00 2.81
CA SER A 36 -15.85 -6.39 2.38
C SER A 36 -16.67 -6.52 1.08
N ALA A 37 -17.77 -5.77 0.96
CA ALA A 37 -18.60 -5.74 -0.23
C ALA A 37 -17.84 -5.15 -1.42
N THR A 38 -17.11 -4.07 -1.20
CA THR A 38 -16.25 -3.42 -2.20
C THR A 38 -15.16 -4.38 -2.70
N LEU A 39 -14.48 -5.09 -1.80
CA LEU A 39 -13.46 -6.10 -2.16
C LEU A 39 -14.05 -7.22 -3.03
N ARG A 40 -15.24 -7.73 -2.66
CA ARG A 40 -15.93 -8.77 -3.44
C ARG A 40 -16.32 -8.25 -4.83
N ALA A 41 -16.83 -7.02 -4.94
CA ALA A 41 -17.19 -6.41 -6.21
C ALA A 41 -15.98 -6.23 -7.14
N VAL A 42 -14.86 -5.72 -6.61
CA VAL A 42 -13.61 -5.55 -7.37
C VAL A 42 -13.07 -6.91 -7.82
N ALA A 43 -13.07 -7.91 -6.94
CA ALA A 43 -12.63 -9.27 -7.28
C ALA A 43 -13.47 -9.87 -8.41
N ALA A 44 -14.79 -9.72 -8.36
CA ALA A 44 -15.71 -10.17 -9.41
C ALA A 44 -15.47 -9.44 -10.73
N GLN A 45 -15.36 -8.10 -10.70
CA GLN A 45 -15.10 -7.29 -11.89
C GLN A 45 -13.77 -7.66 -12.57
N ARG A 46 -12.73 -7.95 -11.78
CA ARG A 46 -11.40 -8.32 -12.27
C ARG A 46 -11.25 -9.81 -12.57
N GLN A 47 -12.28 -10.62 -12.30
CA GLN A 47 -12.22 -12.09 -12.39
C GLN A 47 -11.03 -12.67 -11.59
N GLN A 48 -10.77 -12.11 -10.41
CA GLN A 48 -9.65 -12.46 -9.54
C GLN A 48 -10.15 -12.98 -8.19
N GLN A 49 -9.29 -13.72 -7.48
CA GLN A 49 -9.56 -14.07 -6.08
C GLN A 49 -9.39 -12.84 -5.18
N ILE A 50 -10.19 -12.77 -4.11
CA ILE A 50 -10.09 -11.69 -3.11
C ILE A 50 -8.67 -11.59 -2.55
N SER A 51 -8.01 -12.73 -2.29
CA SER A 51 -6.62 -12.77 -1.81
C SER A 51 -5.63 -12.10 -2.78
N THR A 52 -5.82 -12.25 -4.09
CA THR A 52 -5.01 -11.58 -5.11
C THR A 52 -5.24 -10.07 -5.10
N VAL A 53 -6.50 -9.64 -5.02
CA VAL A 53 -6.86 -8.21 -4.93
C VAL A 53 -6.23 -7.57 -3.69
N VAL A 54 -6.35 -8.23 -2.53
CA VAL A 54 -5.73 -7.77 -1.28
C VAL A 54 -4.21 -7.72 -1.39
N THR A 55 -3.59 -8.74 -1.98
CA THR A 55 -2.13 -8.77 -2.17
C THR A 55 -1.66 -7.60 -3.03
N HIS A 56 -2.32 -7.33 -4.15
CA HIS A 56 -1.97 -6.21 -5.02
C HIS A 56 -2.17 -4.87 -4.31
N ALA A 57 -3.30 -4.70 -3.61
CA ALA A 57 -3.57 -3.48 -2.85
C ALA A 57 -2.49 -3.21 -1.79
N LEU A 58 -2.04 -4.26 -1.08
CA LEU A 58 -0.96 -4.13 -0.09
C LEU A 58 0.38 -3.80 -0.74
N VAL A 59 0.72 -4.42 -1.87
CA VAL A 59 1.95 -4.12 -2.62
C VAL A 59 1.94 -2.66 -3.08
N ASP A 60 0.84 -2.19 -3.64
CA ASP A 60 0.70 -0.81 -4.10
C ASP A 60 0.77 0.18 -2.93
N TYR A 61 0.13 -0.14 -1.81
CA TYR A 61 0.20 0.66 -0.59
C TYR A 61 1.64 0.81 -0.08
N PHE A 62 2.37 -0.29 0.09
CA PHE A 62 3.75 -0.23 0.58
C PHE A 62 4.69 0.45 -0.41
N ALA A 63 4.50 0.25 -1.72
CA ALA A 63 5.30 0.93 -2.73
C ALA A 63 5.08 2.45 -2.69
N ASN A 64 3.84 2.90 -2.53
CA ASN A 64 3.52 4.32 -2.43
C ASN A 64 4.02 4.92 -1.10
N GLU A 65 3.88 4.21 0.00
CA GLU A 65 4.39 4.67 1.29
C GLU A 65 5.92 4.78 1.30
N GLN A 66 6.62 3.82 0.71
CA GLN A 66 8.07 3.90 0.57
C GLN A 66 8.48 5.11 -0.28
N ARG A 67 7.83 5.34 -1.43
CA ARG A 67 8.09 6.53 -2.26
C ARG A 67 7.87 7.83 -1.49
N ARG A 68 6.84 7.89 -0.65
CA ARG A 68 6.56 9.05 0.20
C ARG A 68 7.69 9.30 1.21
N LEU A 69 8.16 8.25 1.87
CA LEU A 69 9.26 8.33 2.83
C LEU A 69 10.57 8.75 2.15
N ASP A 70 10.89 8.14 1.00
CA ASP A 70 12.08 8.47 0.21
C ASP A 70 12.04 9.93 -0.27
N GLY A 71 10.88 10.39 -0.73
CA GLY A 71 10.68 11.79 -1.12
C GLY A 71 10.91 12.77 0.04
N LEU A 72 10.41 12.46 1.24
CA LEU A 72 10.65 13.28 2.42
C LEU A 72 12.12 13.30 2.84
N ALA A 73 12.80 12.16 2.76
CA ALA A 73 14.23 12.06 3.04
C ALA A 73 15.03 12.93 2.05
N ALA A 74 14.73 12.84 0.76
CA ALA A 74 15.37 13.65 -0.27
C ALA A 74 15.14 15.16 -0.06
N MET A 75 13.95 15.57 0.38
CA MET A 75 13.66 16.97 0.71
C MET A 75 14.40 17.46 1.96
N ALA A 76 14.63 16.58 2.93
CA ALA A 76 15.42 16.92 4.11
C ALA A 76 16.91 17.07 3.75
N GLU A 77 17.44 16.17 2.93
CA GLU A 77 18.81 16.23 2.40
C GLU A 77 19.04 17.51 1.60
N TYR A 78 18.14 17.83 0.66
CA TYR A 78 18.22 19.07 -0.13
C TYR A 78 18.28 20.33 0.75
N GLN A 79 17.43 20.43 1.78
CA GLN A 79 17.43 21.59 2.68
C GLN A 79 18.66 21.64 3.58
N HIS A 80 19.27 20.49 3.88
CA HIS A 80 20.54 20.46 4.58
C HIS A 80 21.68 21.05 3.73
N GLU A 81 21.71 20.72 2.43
CA GLU A 81 22.74 21.17 1.49
C GLU A 81 22.54 22.62 1.02
N HIS A 82 21.29 23.04 0.80
CA HIS A 82 20.96 24.31 0.15
C HIS A 82 20.27 25.34 1.06
N GLY A 83 19.93 24.95 2.29
CA GLY A 83 19.15 25.78 3.21
C GLY A 83 17.65 25.51 3.11
N ALA A 84 16.91 25.99 4.11
CA ALA A 84 15.47 25.78 4.20
C ALA A 84 14.71 26.52 3.08
N PHE A 85 13.64 25.88 2.57
CA PHE A 85 12.74 26.52 1.62
C PHE A 85 12.09 27.77 2.22
N THR A 86 12.07 28.84 1.43
CA THR A 86 11.38 30.08 1.77
C THR A 86 9.86 29.91 1.72
N ALA A 87 9.13 30.86 2.31
CA ALA A 87 7.67 30.83 2.26
C ALA A 87 7.14 30.97 0.83
N GLU A 88 7.83 31.75 -0.01
CA GLU A 88 7.44 32.00 -1.40
C GLU A 88 7.64 30.76 -2.27
N GLU A 89 8.79 30.09 -2.16
CA GLU A 89 9.05 28.84 -2.90
C GLU A 89 8.03 27.75 -2.55
N ARG A 90 7.61 27.67 -1.27
CA ARG A 90 6.55 26.73 -0.86
C ARG A 90 5.19 27.09 -1.44
N ARG A 91 4.87 28.38 -1.56
CA ARG A 91 3.63 28.87 -2.18
C ARG A 91 3.60 28.55 -3.67
N GLU A 92 4.67 28.88 -4.40
CA GLU A 92 4.80 28.57 -5.83
C GLU A 92 4.74 27.06 -6.09
N ALA A 93 5.38 26.25 -5.25
CA ALA A 93 5.30 24.79 -5.36
C ALA A 93 3.88 24.26 -5.14
N ALA A 94 3.15 24.79 -4.15
CA ALA A 94 1.76 24.40 -3.89
C ALA A 94 0.84 24.76 -5.06
N GLU A 95 0.95 25.98 -5.60
CA GLU A 95 0.19 26.43 -6.77
C GLU A 95 0.43 25.52 -7.98
N ARG A 96 1.70 25.16 -8.22
CA ARG A 96 2.05 24.24 -9.31
C ARG A 96 1.49 22.84 -9.12
N VAL A 97 1.47 22.33 -7.88
CA VAL A 97 0.85 21.02 -7.58
C VAL A 97 -0.65 21.07 -7.85
N ASP A 98 -1.32 22.13 -7.41
CA ASP A 98 -2.76 22.30 -7.63
C ASP A 98 -3.11 22.35 -9.12
N GLU A 99 -2.31 23.04 -9.94
CA GLU A 99 -2.45 23.09 -11.40
C GLU A 99 -2.27 21.71 -12.04
N LEU A 100 -1.22 20.98 -11.67
CA LEU A 100 -0.90 19.66 -12.23
C LEU A 100 -1.94 18.60 -11.85
N MET A 101 -2.41 18.64 -10.62
CA MET A 101 -3.38 17.67 -10.10
C MET A 101 -4.83 18.03 -10.44
N GLY A 102 -5.07 19.25 -10.90
CA GLY A 102 -6.42 19.74 -11.20
C GLY A 102 -7.30 19.81 -9.95
N TRP A 103 -6.70 20.01 -8.77
CA TRP A 103 -7.39 20.02 -7.48
C TRP A 103 -8.14 21.33 -7.21
N LEU A 104 -7.83 22.39 -7.95
CA LEU A 104 -8.65 23.61 -7.98
C LEU A 104 -9.75 23.50 -9.06
N PRO A 105 -10.99 23.92 -8.75
CA PRO A 105 -12.04 24.03 -9.77
C PRO A 105 -11.59 25.01 -10.84
N LYS A 106 -11.79 24.67 -12.13
CA LYS A 106 -11.58 25.57 -13.27
C LYS A 106 -12.55 26.75 -13.22
N SER A 107 -12.35 27.71 -12.33
CA SER A 107 -13.07 28.98 -12.38
C SER A 107 -12.47 29.82 -13.50
N GLY A 108 -13.19 29.92 -14.63
CA GLY A 108 -12.97 30.99 -15.59
C GLY A 108 -12.36 30.61 -16.93
N ARG A 109 -12.86 29.56 -17.60
CA ARG A 109 -12.82 29.59 -19.08
C ARG A 109 -14.02 30.43 -19.53
N PRO A 110 -13.84 31.64 -20.10
CA PRO A 110 -14.94 32.31 -20.77
C PRO A 110 -15.39 31.41 -21.92
N SER A 111 -16.67 31.03 -21.91
CA SER A 111 -17.33 30.43 -23.06
C SER A 111 -17.25 31.42 -24.21
N ALA A 112 -16.51 31.03 -25.25
CA ALA A 112 -16.61 31.65 -26.57
C ALA A 112 -17.93 31.24 -27.23
#